data_AF-A0A2D7SM65-F1
#
_entry.id   AF-A0A2D7SM65-F1
#
_cell.length_a   1.000
_cell.length_b   1.000
_cell.length_c   1.000
_cell.angle_alpha   90.00
_cell.angle_beta   90.00
_cell.angle_gamma   90.00
#
_symmetry.space_group_name_H-M   'P 1'
#
loop_
_entity.id
_entity.type
_entity.pdbx_description
1 polymer ?
#
loop_
_entity_poly.entity_id
_entity_poly.type
_entity_poly.pdbx_seq_one_letter_code
_entity_poly.pdbx_strand_id
1 'polypeptide(L)'
;MIEKLVNKFKANSIRHLFIIFIIFAISGSGSLFISSPILIALGLDKLITFYPLYIFVRIILIIPIYQFILILIASLFGEFDYFWKFEKKFLQRLRIIK
;
A
#
# COMPACT_ATOMS: atom_id res chain seq x y z
N MET A 1 14.52 -17.52 -14.00
CA MET A 1 14.32 -16.90 -12.67
C MET A 1 13.26 -15.80 -12.70
N ILE A 2 13.36 -14.85 -13.62
CA ILE A 2 12.38 -13.74 -13.81
C ILE A 2 10.98 -14.26 -14.14
N GLU A 3 10.86 -15.34 -14.92
CA GLU A 3 9.57 -15.97 -15.24
C GLU A 3 8.78 -16.44 -14.00
N LYS A 4 9.49 -16.89 -12.94
CA LYS A 4 8.85 -17.25 -11.66
C LYS A 4 8.23 -16.03 -10.99
N LEU A 5 8.86 -14.86 -11.10
CA LEU A 5 8.33 -13.59 -10.58
C LEU A 5 7.11 -13.13 -11.37
N VAL A 6 7.18 -13.18 -12.71
CA VAL A 6 6.06 -12.85 -13.58
C VAL A 6 4.82 -13.70 -13.23
N ASN A 7 4.99 -15.01 -13.07
CA ASN A 7 3.91 -15.90 -12.67
C ASN A 7 3.40 -15.64 -11.24
N LYS A 8 4.30 -15.34 -10.29
CA LYS A 8 3.92 -15.05 -8.89
C LYS A 8 3.09 -13.77 -8.78
N PHE A 9 3.47 -12.73 -9.52
CA PHE A 9 2.74 -11.48 -9.59
C PHE A 9 1.60 -11.50 -10.61
N LYS A 10 1.39 -12.61 -11.34
CA LYS A 10 0.40 -12.69 -12.43
C LYS A 10 0.54 -11.54 -13.45
N ALA A 11 1.78 -11.12 -13.71
CA ALA A 11 2.07 -10.11 -14.70
C ALA A 11 2.03 -10.73 -16.11
N ASN A 12 1.60 -9.96 -17.11
CA ASN A 12 1.49 -10.44 -18.50
C ASN A 12 2.85 -10.47 -19.21
N SER A 13 3.80 -9.64 -18.77
CA SER A 13 5.13 -9.52 -19.36
C SER A 13 6.13 -8.95 -18.36
N ILE A 14 7.42 -9.01 -18.70
CA ILE A 14 8.50 -8.41 -17.89
C ILE A 14 8.31 -6.88 -17.79
N ARG A 15 7.80 -6.23 -18.84
CA ARG A 15 7.50 -4.79 -18.84
C ARG A 15 6.36 -4.47 -17.86
N HIS A 16 5.31 -5.29 -17.86
CA HIS A 16 4.21 -5.14 -16.90
C HIS A 16 4.71 -5.35 -15.45
N LEU A 17 5.57 -6.35 -15.21
CA LEU A 17 6.19 -6.55 -13.89
C LEU A 17 6.99 -5.32 -13.43
N PHE A 18 7.71 -4.66 -14.34
CA PHE A 18 8.44 -3.43 -14.04
C PHE A 18 7.51 -2.28 -13.65
N ILE A 19 6.40 -2.11 -14.36
CA ILE A 19 5.37 -1.10 -14.04
C ILE A 19 4.77 -1.37 -12.66
N ILE A 20 4.42 -2.62 -12.35
CA ILE A 20 3.93 -3.03 -11.03
C ILE A 20 4.91 -2.63 -9.93
N PHE A 21 6.21 -2.87 -10.12
CA PHE A 21 7.22 -2.49 -9.13
C PHE A 21 7.38 -0.97 -8.98
N ILE A 22 7.26 -0.21 -10.06
CA ILE A 22 7.26 1.26 -9.99
C ILE A 22 6.07 1.74 -9.17
N ILE A 23 4.87 1.23 -9.44
CA ILE A 23 3.65 1.59 -8.71
C ILE A 23 3.84 1.27 -7.22
N PHE A 24 4.39 0.10 -6.89
CA PHE A 24 4.70 -0.27 -5.50
C PHE A 24 5.74 0.64 -4.84
N ALA A 25 6.79 1.03 -5.55
CA ALA A 25 7.81 1.93 -5.03
C ALA A 25 7.23 3.32 -4.72
N ILE A 26 6.48 3.90 -5.67
CA ILE A 26 5.89 5.23 -5.50
C ILE A 26 4.80 5.20 -4.41
N SER A 27 3.92 4.20 -4.40
CA SER A 27 2.87 4.07 -3.39
C SER A 27 3.41 3.81 -1.99
N GLY A 28 4.46 2.99 -1.86
CA GLY A 28 5.13 2.71 -0.60
C GLY A 28 5.80 3.94 -0.02
N SER A 29 6.57 4.69 -0.82
CA SER A 29 7.18 5.94 -0.38
C SER A 29 6.13 7.03 -0.11
N GLY A 30 5.12 7.14 -0.97
CA GLY A 30 4.03 8.11 -0.85
C GLY A 30 3.20 7.92 0.41
N SER A 31 2.91 6.68 0.82
CA SER A 31 2.13 6.41 2.04
C SER A 31 2.86 6.82 3.32
N LEU A 32 4.18 6.65 3.37
CA LEU A 32 5.01 7.13 4.48
C LEU A 32 5.06 8.66 4.53
N PHE A 33 5.16 9.30 3.37
CA PHE A 33 5.18 10.76 3.27
C PHE A 33 3.84 11.37 3.69
N ILE A 34 2.72 10.78 3.29
CA ILE A 34 1.35 11.26 3.60
C ILE A 34 0.92 10.91 5.03
N SER A 35 1.30 9.74 5.56
CA SER A 35 0.94 9.33 6.92
C SER A 35 1.59 10.21 7.99
N SER A 36 2.79 10.73 7.74
CA SER A 36 3.54 11.56 8.70
C SER A 36 2.80 12.85 9.10
N PRO A 37 2.34 13.71 8.17
CA PRO A 37 1.55 14.89 8.54
C PRO A 37 0.20 14.53 9.16
N ILE A 38 -0.42 13.41 8.77
CA ILE A 38 -1.68 12.95 9.37
C ILE A 38 -1.47 12.58 10.85
N LEU A 39 -0.38 11.89 11.19
CA LEU A 39 -0.06 11.53 12.58
C LEU A 39 0.15 12.76 13.45
N ILE A 40 0.83 13.78 12.92
CA ILE A 40 1.09 15.06 13.60
C ILE A 40 -0.22 15.84 13.75
N ALA A 41 -1.06 15.88 12.70
CA ALA A 41 -2.35 16.55 12.74
C ALA A 41 -3.31 15.93 13.77
N LEU A 42 -3.24 14.61 13.96
CA LEU A 42 -3.97 13.89 15.00
C LEU A 42 -3.35 14.04 16.40
N GLY A 43 -2.17 14.67 16.52
CA GLY A 43 -1.45 14.85 17.78
C GLY A 43 -1.03 13.54 18.46
N LEU A 44 -0.96 12.44 17.71
CA LEU A 44 -0.69 11.11 18.24
C LEU A 44 0.73 10.99 18.83
N ASP A 45 1.66 11.83 18.38
CA ASP A 45 3.00 11.99 18.93
C ASP A 45 3.00 12.53 20.37
N LYS A 46 2.00 13.34 20.72
CA LYS A 46 1.85 13.92 22.07
C LYS A 46 0.96 13.07 22.98
N LEU A 47 0.01 12.34 22.39
CA LEU A 47 -0.94 11.51 23.13
C LEU A 47 -0.34 10.17 23.58
N ILE A 48 0.58 9.60 22.79
CA ILE A 48 1.14 8.28 23.06
C ILE A 48 2.61 8.41 23.47
N THR A 49 2.86 8.45 24.78
CA THR A 49 4.22 8.50 25.36
C THR A 49 4.95 7.15 25.30
N PHE A 50 4.23 6.03 25.16
CA PHE A 50 4.83 4.71 25.04
C PHE A 50 5.24 4.42 23.59
N TYR A 51 6.55 4.48 23.32
CA TYR A 51 7.12 4.37 21.97
C TYR A 51 6.69 3.10 21.18
N PRO A 52 6.61 1.89 21.79
CA PRO A 52 6.13 0.71 21.07
C PRO A 52 4.64 0.78 20.68
N LEU A 53 3.80 1.43 21.48
CA LEU A 53 2.38 1.62 21.12
C LEU A 53 2.25 2.66 20.01
N TYR A 54 3.07 3.71 20.05
CA TYR A 54 3.11 4.73 18.99
C TYR A 54 3.44 4.10 17.62
N ILE A 55 4.44 3.23 17.55
CA ILE A 55 4.81 2.59 16.28
C ILE A 55 3.73 1.62 15.79
N PHE A 56 3.05 0.92 16.70
CA PHE A 56 1.94 0.03 16.36
C PHE A 56 0.75 0.80 15.76
N VAL A 57 0.34 1.89 16.41
CA VAL A 57 -0.73 2.78 15.92
C VAL A 57 -0.34 3.41 14.58
N ARG A 58 0.92 3.83 14.43
CA ARG A 58 1.45 4.36 13.17
C ARG A 58 1.34 3.34 12.03
N ILE A 59 1.71 2.08 12.25
CA ILE A 59 1.58 1.02 11.24
C ILE A 59 0.11 0.80 10.87
N ILE A 60 -0.77 0.71 11.87
CA ILE A 60 -2.22 0.56 11.63
C ILE A 60 -2.77 1.69 10.76
N LEU A 61 -2.30 2.92 10.96
CA LEU A 61 -2.74 4.09 10.20
C LEU A 61 -2.12 4.16 8.80
N ILE A 62 -0.88 3.71 8.61
CA ILE A 62 -0.23 3.62 7.30
C ILE A 62 -0.94 2.62 6.39
N ILE A 63 -1.42 1.49 6.92
CA ILE A 63 -2.08 0.43 6.13
C ILE A 63 -3.24 0.96 5.27
N PRO A 64 -4.29 1.61 5.83
CA PRO A 64 -5.40 2.12 5.04
C PRO A 64 -4.96 3.23 4.08
N ILE A 65 -4.07 4.13 4.51
CA ILE A 65 -3.52 5.19 3.64
C ILE A 65 -2.83 4.59 2.43
N TYR A 66 -2.04 3.54 2.64
CA TYR A 66 -1.34 2.83 1.57
C TYR A 66 -2.32 2.21 0.58
N GLN A 67 -3.42 1.59 1.04
CA GLN A 67 -4.44 1.03 0.13
C GLN A 67 -5.02 2.12 -0.80
N PHE A 68 -5.40 3.27 -0.26
CA PHE A 68 -5.90 4.39 -1.07
C PHE A 68 -4.88 4.91 -2.08
N ILE A 69 -3.63 5.11 -1.66
CA ILE A 69 -2.55 5.61 -2.52
C ILE A 69 -2.20 4.60 -3.61
N LEU A 70 -2.19 3.30 -3.28
CA LEU A 70 -1.91 2.23 -4.22
C LEU A 70 -2.92 2.24 -5.37
N ILE A 71 -4.22 2.32 -5.08
CA ILE A 71 -5.28 2.43 -6.10
C ILE A 71 -5.11 3.70 -6.92
N LEU A 72 -4.85 4.84 -6.26
CA LEU A 72 -4.74 6.12 -6.93
C LEU A 72 -3.59 6.10 -7.94
N ILE A 73 -2.40 5.66 -7.53
CA ILE A 73 -1.24 5.56 -8.42
C ILE A 73 -1.48 4.49 -9.49
N ALA A 74 -2.02 3.32 -9.14
CA ALA A 74 -2.34 2.30 -10.13
C ALA A 74 -3.31 2.82 -11.20
N SER A 75 -4.28 3.65 -10.83
CA SER A 75 -5.21 4.30 -11.76
C SER A 75 -4.50 5.25 -12.71
N LEU A 76 -3.52 6.03 -12.22
CA LEU A 76 -2.72 6.93 -13.05
C LEU A 76 -1.86 6.18 -14.08
N PHE A 77 -1.41 4.97 -13.75
CA PHE A 77 -0.62 4.12 -14.64
C PHE A 77 -1.48 3.16 -15.50
N GLY A 78 -2.82 3.20 -15.37
CA GLY A 78 -3.73 2.33 -16.14
C GLY A 78 -3.83 0.89 -15.64
N GLU A 79 -3.28 0.57 -14.46
CA GLU A 79 -3.25 -0.77 -13.85
C GLU A 79 -4.30 -0.94 -12.73
N PHE A 80 -5.36 -0.13 -12.74
CA PHE A 80 -6.41 -0.15 -11.71
C PHE A 80 -7.00 -1.55 -11.49
N ASP A 81 -7.43 -2.24 -12.54
CA ASP A 81 -8.07 -3.56 -12.43
C ASP A 81 -7.14 -4.62 -11.81
N TYR A 82 -5.84 -4.53 -12.11
CA TYR A 82 -4.84 -5.43 -11.54
C TYR A 82 -4.71 -5.22 -10.04
N PHE A 83 -4.49 -3.96 -9.62
CA PHE A 83 -4.31 -3.62 -8.21
C PHE A 83 -5.60 -3.73 -7.40
N TRP A 84 -6.76 -3.42 -7.99
CA TRP A 84 -8.06 -3.59 -7.33
C TRP A 84 -8.37 -5.06 -7.02
N LYS A 85 -8.01 -5.99 -7.91
CA LYS A 85 -8.07 -7.44 -7.64
C LYS A 85 -7.10 -7.87 -6.54
N PHE A 86 -5.92 -7.25 -6.49
CA PHE A 86 -4.92 -7.51 -5.45
C PHE A 86 -5.41 -7.01 -4.08
N GLU A 87 -5.93 -5.79 -4.02
CA GLU A 87 -6.44 -5.16 -2.81
C GLU A 87 -7.72 -5.84 -2.29
N LYS A 88 -8.67 -6.20 -3.16
CA LYS A 88 -9.84 -6.99 -2.76
C LYS A 88 -9.45 -8.28 -2.05
N LYS A 89 -8.43 -9.00 -2.55
CA LYS A 89 -7.92 -10.21 -1.89
C LYS A 89 -7.29 -9.91 -0.53
N PHE A 90 -6.63 -8.77 -0.39
CA PHE A 90 -6.08 -8.32 0.88
C PHE A 90 -7.20 -7.99 1.88
N LEU A 91 -8.20 -7.22 1.48
CA LEU A 91 -9.35 -6.85 2.32
C LEU A 91 -10.22 -8.06 2.70
N GLN A 92 -10.38 -9.03 1.81
CA GLN A 92 -11.04 -10.31 2.10
C GLN A 92 -10.28 -11.12 3.16
N ARG A 93 -8.94 -11.14 3.11
CA ARG A 93 -8.12 -11.80 4.15
C ARG A 93 -8.22 -11.10 5.50
N LEU A 94 -8.37 -9.78 5.49
CA LEU A 94 -8.66 -9.00 6.69
C LEU A 94 -10.12 -9.09 7.16
N ARG A 95 -10.99 -9.84 6.46
CA ARG A 95 -12.43 -9.98 6.73
C ARG A 95 -13.21 -8.65 6.75
N ILE A 96 -12.67 -7.60 6.13
CA ILE A 96 -13.32 -6.29 6.05
C ILE A 96 -14.41 -6.31 4.96
N ILE A 97 -14.21 -7.13 3.92
CA ILE A 97 -15.13 -7.28 2.78
C ILE A 97 -15.40 -8.78 2.60
N LYS A 98 -16.64 -9.14 2.24
CA LYS A 98 -17.08 -10.52 2.02
C LYS A 98 -16.63 -11.06 0.65
#